data_AF-A0A317XBX7-F1
#
_entry.id   AF-A0A317XBX7-F1
#
_cell.length_a   1.000
_cell.length_b   1.000
_cell.length_c   1.000
_cell.angle_alpha   90.00
_cell.angle_beta   90.00
_cell.angle_gamma   90.00
#
_symmetry.space_group_name_H-M   'P 1'
#
loop_
_entity.id
_entity.type
_entity.pdbx_description
1 polymer ?
#
loop_
_entity_poly.entity_id
_entity_poly.type
_entity_poly.pdbx_seq_one_letter_code
_entity_poly.pdbx_strand_id
1 'polypeptide(L)'
;MHFHESREHRALRTALRGLEKQFSGFGTAQFDYSGLQTHMVKVLSMDLEEPNNMPKFFTACLASLLLDPDQKYDQKKRSAYLEFNSTSEIHRRPIDCARNTIAYLASYVLSNEMGSETETYATSWSSISSLGDRPFEDLDEYSYPEFGVTKAIEVKDRSYPHVKAMIYNNLDGTDGQLLRGEIIMVLRIIHAQARRARLLEHTIVPVLLFSFMGPQHARIIEAYFDGSSLVMRPTRLFDLREKDQALIKSFGQWWLGGLTGQTKVPVHLRS
;
A
#
# COMPACT_ATOMS: atom_id res chain seq x y z
N MET A 1 0.37 8.05 31.80
CA MET A 1 -0.95 8.37 31.22
C MET A 1 -1.66 7.08 30.89
N HIS A 2 -2.85 6.84 31.45
CA HIS A 2 -3.72 5.75 31.00
C HIS A 2 -4.53 6.24 29.80
N PHE A 3 -4.21 5.73 28.61
CA PHE A 3 -5.01 5.99 27.41
C PHE A 3 -6.25 5.08 27.47
N HIS A 4 -7.42 5.67 27.69
CA HIS A 4 -8.69 4.96 27.58
C HIS A 4 -9.15 4.97 26.13
N GLU A 5 -9.50 3.79 25.61
CA GLU A 5 -10.14 3.66 24.29
C GLU A 5 -11.50 4.38 24.29
N SER A 6 -11.72 5.28 23.32
CA SER A 6 -13.00 5.97 23.16
C SER A 6 -14.07 5.06 22.53
N ARG A 7 -15.35 5.45 22.67
CA ARG A 7 -16.47 4.71 22.06
C ARG A 7 -16.36 4.69 20.54
N GLU A 8 -15.94 5.80 19.95
CA GLU A 8 -15.74 5.99 18.52
C GLU A 8 -14.63 5.07 18.01
N HIS A 9 -13.50 5.01 18.72
CA HIS A 9 -12.39 4.13 18.38
C HIS A 9 -12.79 2.64 18.44
N ARG A 10 -13.62 2.25 19.42
CA ARG A 10 -14.15 0.88 19.48
C ARG A 10 -15.12 0.58 18.32
N ALA A 11 -15.98 1.54 17.97
CA ALA A 11 -16.90 1.43 16.84
C ALA A 11 -16.14 1.27 15.51
N LEU A 12 -15.08 2.05 15.31
CA LEU A 12 -14.15 1.92 14.18
C LEU A 12 -13.62 0.49 14.07
N ARG A 13 -13.03 -0.06 15.13
CA ARG A 13 -12.48 -1.44 15.10
C ARG A 13 -13.55 -2.49 14.79
N THR A 14 -14.78 -2.26 15.25
CA THR A 14 -15.91 -3.16 15.00
C THR A 14 -16.34 -3.11 13.54
N ALA A 15 -16.45 -1.91 12.96
CA ALA A 15 -16.79 -1.71 11.56
C ALA A 15 -15.75 -2.35 10.63
N LEU A 16 -14.45 -2.14 10.90
CA LEU A 16 -13.35 -2.72 10.12
C LEU A 16 -13.42 -4.26 10.09
N ARG A 17 -13.64 -4.89 11.26
CA ARG A 17 -13.79 -6.35 11.34
C ARG A 17 -15.04 -6.84 10.60
N GLY A 18 -16.13 -6.08 10.66
CA GLY A 18 -17.36 -6.40 9.93
C GLY A 18 -17.14 -6.40 8.42
N LEU A 19 -16.47 -5.37 7.90
CA LEU A 19 -16.09 -5.27 6.50
C LEU A 19 -15.15 -6.38 6.07
N GLU A 20 -14.11 -6.68 6.86
CA GLU A 20 -13.17 -7.76 6.55
C GLU A 20 -13.89 -9.09 6.41
N LYS A 21 -14.79 -9.41 7.36
CA LYS A 21 -15.61 -10.63 7.31
C LYS A 21 -16.52 -10.66 6.09
N GLN A 22 -17.14 -9.53 5.74
CA GLN A 22 -17.97 -9.42 4.55
C GLN A 22 -17.18 -9.70 3.27
N PHE A 23 -16.03 -9.04 3.08
CA PHE A 23 -15.20 -9.22 1.89
C PHE A 23 -14.58 -10.61 1.79
N SER A 24 -14.20 -11.20 2.93
CA SER A 24 -13.70 -12.59 2.99
C SER A 24 -14.79 -13.60 2.61
N GLY A 25 -16.07 -13.28 2.84
CA GLY A 25 -17.20 -14.13 2.50
C GLY A 25 -17.67 -14.05 1.05
N PHE A 26 -17.18 -13.08 0.26
CA PHE A 26 -17.55 -12.99 -1.15
C PHE A 26 -16.88 -14.08 -1.98
N GLY A 27 -17.68 -14.72 -2.86
CA GLY A 27 -17.18 -15.69 -3.84
C GLY A 27 -16.46 -15.06 -5.03
N THR A 28 -16.66 -13.76 -5.28
CA THR A 28 -15.91 -12.99 -6.28
C THR A 28 -14.61 -12.44 -5.69
N ALA A 29 -13.59 -12.31 -6.53
CA ALA A 29 -12.31 -11.73 -6.16
C ALA A 29 -12.04 -10.36 -6.83
N GLN A 30 -12.93 -9.90 -7.70
CA GLN A 30 -12.83 -8.63 -8.41
C GLN A 30 -14.14 -7.85 -8.26
N PHE A 31 -14.04 -6.54 -8.04
CA PHE A 31 -15.17 -5.66 -7.75
C PHE A 31 -15.10 -4.39 -8.59
N ASP A 32 -16.13 -4.13 -9.38
CA ASP A 32 -16.28 -2.86 -10.08
C ASP A 32 -16.40 -1.71 -9.08
N TYR A 33 -15.75 -0.58 -9.38
CA TYR A 33 -15.76 0.59 -8.50
C TYR A 33 -17.18 1.06 -8.15
N SER A 34 -18.12 1.00 -9.10
CA SER A 34 -19.51 1.41 -8.89
C SER A 34 -20.28 0.51 -7.91
N GLY A 35 -19.97 -0.80 -7.88
CA GLY A 35 -20.64 -1.74 -6.98
C GLY A 35 -20.21 -1.62 -5.52
N LEU A 36 -18.98 -1.18 -5.27
CA LEU A 36 -18.36 -1.12 -3.96
C LEU A 36 -19.05 -0.16 -2.97
N GLN A 37 -19.71 0.88 -3.47
CA GLN A 37 -20.43 1.83 -2.62
C GLN A 37 -21.56 1.16 -1.82
N THR A 38 -22.17 0.10 -2.37
CA THR A 38 -23.20 -0.71 -1.68
C THR A 38 -22.64 -1.53 -0.51
N HIS A 39 -21.31 -1.56 -0.36
CA HIS A 39 -20.59 -2.32 0.67
C HIS A 39 -19.76 -1.40 1.58
N MET A 40 -20.16 -0.13 1.73
CA MET A 40 -19.45 0.89 2.53
C MET A 40 -17.97 1.05 2.12
N VAL A 41 -17.66 0.80 0.85
CA VAL A 41 -16.35 1.09 0.25
C VAL A 41 -16.54 2.22 -0.76
N LYS A 42 -15.92 3.37 -0.49
CA LYS A 42 -15.96 4.53 -1.37
C LYS A 42 -14.69 4.56 -2.21
N VAL A 43 -14.84 4.38 -3.52
CA VAL A 43 -13.73 4.52 -4.46
C VAL A 43 -13.68 5.94 -5.00
N LEU A 44 -12.52 6.58 -4.91
CA LEU A 44 -12.26 7.90 -5.50
C LEU A 44 -11.01 7.80 -6.37
N SER A 45 -10.92 8.57 -7.45
CA SER A 45 -9.68 8.61 -8.23
C SER A 45 -8.52 9.16 -7.39
N MET A 46 -7.30 8.78 -7.76
CA MET A 46 -6.05 9.37 -7.31
C MET A 46 -5.13 9.52 -8.50
N ASP A 47 -4.38 10.61 -8.53
CA ASP A 47 -3.34 10.83 -9.52
C ASP A 47 -2.08 11.29 -8.81
N LEU A 48 -0.92 10.80 -9.26
CA LEU A 48 0.37 11.05 -8.62
C LEU A 48 1.02 12.36 -9.09
N GLU A 49 0.49 12.96 -10.15
CA GLU A 49 1.02 14.15 -10.81
C GLU A 49 0.02 15.33 -10.75
N GLU A 50 -1.29 15.07 -10.70
CA GLU A 50 -2.30 16.13 -10.61
C GLU A 50 -2.45 16.69 -9.18
N PRO A 51 -2.12 17.97 -8.91
CA PRO A 51 -2.09 18.52 -7.56
C PRO A 51 -3.41 18.40 -6.78
N ASN A 52 -4.55 18.50 -7.47
CA ASN A 52 -5.88 18.43 -6.85
C ASN A 52 -6.30 17.00 -6.49
N ASN A 53 -5.60 15.98 -7.00
CA ASN A 53 -5.97 14.58 -6.84
C ASN A 53 -4.86 13.72 -6.20
N MET A 54 -3.82 14.37 -5.67
CA MET A 54 -2.72 13.72 -4.96
C MET A 54 -3.16 12.96 -3.69
N PRO A 55 -2.32 12.03 -3.22
CA PRO A 55 -2.41 11.48 -1.86
C PRO A 55 -2.56 12.57 -0.80
N LYS A 56 -3.50 12.38 0.14
CA LYS A 56 -3.81 13.31 1.24
C LYS A 56 -2.94 13.12 2.46
N PHE A 57 -2.39 11.91 2.63
CA PHE A 57 -1.70 11.49 3.85
C PHE A 57 -0.24 11.12 3.63
N PHE A 58 0.21 11.14 2.37
CA PHE A 58 1.57 10.82 1.98
C PHE A 58 2.12 11.87 1.01
N THR A 59 3.43 12.05 1.00
CA THR A 59 4.12 12.91 0.05
C THR A 59 5.18 12.12 -0.68
N ALA A 60 5.46 12.49 -1.94
CA ALA A 60 6.61 11.99 -2.67
C ALA A 60 7.90 12.69 -2.18
N CYS A 61 9.04 11.98 -2.15
CA CYS A 61 10.33 12.64 -2.03
C CYS A 61 10.76 13.26 -3.38
N LEU A 62 11.80 14.09 -3.35
CA LEU A 62 12.34 14.72 -4.56
C LEU A 62 13.00 13.67 -5.46
N ALA A 63 12.63 13.66 -6.75
CA ALA A 63 13.21 12.74 -7.74
C ALA A 63 14.74 12.86 -7.86
N SER A 64 15.30 14.05 -7.61
CA SER A 64 16.74 14.30 -7.64
C SER A 64 17.52 13.58 -6.53
N LEU A 65 16.84 13.12 -5.48
CA LEU A 65 17.45 12.35 -4.40
C LEU A 65 17.55 10.85 -4.71
N LEU A 66 16.88 10.40 -5.77
CA LEU A 66 16.84 9.00 -6.14
C LEU A 66 17.77 8.71 -7.32
N LEU A 67 18.39 7.53 -7.26
CA LEU A 67 19.13 6.93 -8.37
C LEU A 67 18.24 6.83 -9.61
N ASP A 68 18.82 7.01 -10.79
CA ASP A 68 18.12 6.74 -12.04
C ASP A 68 18.06 5.22 -12.27
N PRO A 69 16.87 4.60 -12.42
CA PRO A 69 16.73 3.17 -12.70
C PRO A 69 17.01 2.88 -14.18
N ASP A 70 18.14 3.36 -14.70
CA ASP A 70 18.55 3.19 -16.10
C ASP A 70 19.29 1.85 -16.31
N GLN A 71 19.80 1.62 -17.52
CA GLN A 71 20.56 0.42 -17.84
C GLN A 71 21.88 0.33 -17.04
N LYS A 72 22.52 1.47 -16.73
CA LYS A 72 23.78 1.50 -15.97
C LYS A 72 23.53 1.09 -14.52
N TYR A 73 22.41 1.52 -13.95
CA TYR A 73 21.95 1.07 -12.64
C TYR A 73 21.77 -0.45 -12.61
N ASP A 74 21.05 -1.03 -13.58
CA ASP A 74 20.79 -2.48 -13.65
C ASP A 74 22.10 -3.27 -13.74
N GLN A 75 23.04 -2.83 -14.58
CA GLN A 75 24.36 -3.45 -14.73
C GLN A 75 25.17 -3.38 -13.43
N LYS A 76 25.21 -2.22 -12.78
CA LYS A 76 25.94 -2.00 -11.53
C LYS A 76 25.37 -2.85 -10.39
N LYS A 77 24.04 -2.97 -10.31
CA LYS A 77 23.34 -3.70 -9.26
C LYS A 77 23.16 -5.18 -9.55
N ARG A 78 23.49 -5.63 -10.76
CA ARG A 78 23.25 -7.00 -11.24
C ARG A 78 21.79 -7.43 -11.05
N SER A 79 20.88 -6.48 -11.25
CA SER A 79 19.44 -6.62 -11.04
C SER A 79 18.74 -6.10 -12.28
N ALA A 80 18.59 -6.95 -13.29
CA ALA A 80 17.91 -6.58 -14.52
C ALA A 80 16.38 -6.59 -14.31
N TYR A 81 15.68 -5.65 -14.95
CA TYR A 81 14.23 -5.71 -15.04
C TYR A 81 13.83 -6.90 -15.93
N LEU A 82 12.90 -7.73 -15.44
CA LEU A 82 12.40 -8.87 -16.20
C LEU A 82 11.20 -8.44 -17.04
N GLU A 83 11.45 -8.20 -18.33
CA GLU A 83 10.39 -7.87 -19.28
C GLU A 83 9.46 -9.06 -19.50
N PHE A 84 8.17 -8.79 -19.68
CA PHE A 84 7.14 -9.83 -19.79
C PHE A 84 7.44 -10.80 -20.93
N ASN A 85 7.67 -10.24 -22.12
CA ASN A 85 7.92 -11.01 -23.34
C ASN A 85 9.30 -11.70 -23.36
N SER A 86 10.24 -11.28 -22.51
CA SER A 86 11.56 -11.91 -22.35
C SER A 86 11.55 -13.03 -21.30
N THR A 87 10.54 -13.08 -20.45
CA THR A 87 10.38 -14.12 -19.42
C THR A 87 9.75 -15.38 -20.01
N SER A 88 10.14 -16.58 -19.59
CA SER A 88 9.51 -17.83 -20.05
C SER A 88 8.03 -17.89 -19.68
N GLU A 89 7.17 -18.44 -20.55
CA GLU A 89 5.71 -18.51 -20.34
C GLU A 89 5.31 -19.16 -19.01
N ILE A 90 6.06 -20.18 -18.56
CA ILE A 90 5.82 -20.86 -17.28
C ILE A 90 6.04 -19.95 -16.05
N HIS A 91 6.71 -18.81 -16.25
CA HIS A 91 6.97 -17.78 -15.23
C HIS A 91 6.15 -16.50 -15.49
N ARG A 92 5.13 -16.56 -16.36
CA ARG A 92 4.20 -15.46 -16.64
C ARG A 92 2.85 -15.63 -15.94
N ARG A 93 2.76 -16.48 -14.91
CA ARG A 93 1.54 -16.56 -14.08
C ARG A 93 1.37 -15.23 -13.33
N PRO A 94 0.14 -14.79 -13.03
CA PRO A 94 -0.08 -13.49 -12.40
C PRO A 94 0.75 -13.25 -11.14
N ILE A 95 0.87 -14.27 -10.28
CA ILE A 95 1.71 -14.21 -9.08
C ILE A 95 3.20 -14.08 -9.37
N ASP A 96 3.73 -14.76 -10.37
CA ASP A 96 5.16 -14.71 -10.71
C ASP A 96 5.48 -13.31 -11.24
N CYS A 97 4.62 -12.78 -12.11
CA CYS A 97 4.71 -11.43 -12.62
C CYS A 97 4.69 -10.37 -11.52
N ALA A 98 3.73 -10.47 -10.60
CA ALA A 98 3.63 -9.56 -9.46
C ALA A 98 4.91 -9.61 -8.59
N ARG A 99 5.38 -10.82 -8.25
CA ARG A 99 6.58 -11.02 -7.43
C ARG A 99 7.85 -10.53 -8.11
N ASN A 100 7.99 -10.72 -9.43
CA ASN A 100 9.13 -10.22 -10.19
C ASN A 100 9.19 -8.69 -10.19
N THR A 101 8.06 -8.02 -10.42
CA THR A 101 8.00 -6.54 -10.38
C THR A 101 8.28 -6.01 -8.97
N ILE A 102 7.72 -6.66 -7.93
CA ILE A 102 8.04 -6.32 -6.52
C ILE A 102 9.53 -6.48 -6.24
N ALA A 103 10.14 -7.59 -6.65
CA ALA A 103 11.55 -7.87 -6.37
C ALA A 103 12.46 -6.78 -6.97
N TYR A 104 12.18 -6.36 -8.20
CA TYR A 104 12.92 -5.26 -8.82
C TYR A 104 12.73 -3.94 -8.06
N LEU A 105 11.48 -3.56 -7.76
CA LEU A 105 11.20 -2.32 -7.04
C LEU A 105 11.78 -2.31 -5.62
N ALA A 106 11.70 -3.43 -4.90
CA ALA A 106 12.27 -3.58 -3.56
C ALA A 106 13.79 -3.43 -3.59
N SER A 107 14.47 -4.00 -4.60
CA SER A 107 15.91 -3.82 -4.84
C SER A 107 16.27 -2.37 -5.15
N TYR A 108 15.45 -1.69 -5.96
CA TYR A 108 15.58 -0.26 -6.25
C TYR A 108 15.44 0.61 -5.00
N VAL A 109 14.38 0.40 -4.22
CA VAL A 109 14.16 1.09 -2.95
C VAL A 109 15.33 0.87 -1.99
N LEU A 110 15.74 -0.38 -1.79
CA LEU A 110 16.86 -0.71 -0.90
C LEU A 110 18.16 -0.04 -1.35
N SER A 111 18.41 0.01 -2.66
CA SER A 111 19.60 0.69 -3.21
C SER A 111 19.61 2.19 -2.94
N ASN A 112 18.44 2.84 -2.92
CA ASN A 112 18.32 4.24 -2.56
C ASN A 112 18.47 4.44 -1.04
N GLU A 113 17.87 3.57 -0.21
CA GLU A 113 18.03 3.59 1.25
C GLU A 113 19.51 3.45 1.67
N MET A 114 20.29 2.59 0.99
CA MET A 114 21.71 2.38 1.28
C MET A 114 22.64 3.41 0.62
N GLY A 115 22.22 3.99 -0.51
CA GLY A 115 23.09 4.78 -1.39
C GLY A 115 22.94 6.29 -1.28
N SER A 116 21.92 6.80 -0.58
CA SER A 116 21.71 8.25 -0.50
C SER A 116 22.74 8.90 0.41
N GLU A 117 23.58 9.78 -0.15
CA GLU A 117 24.39 10.78 0.59
C GLU A 117 23.52 11.84 1.29
N THR A 118 22.19 11.70 1.27
CA THR A 118 21.24 12.58 1.94
C THR A 118 20.54 11.84 3.08
N GLU A 119 21.07 12.00 4.29
CA GLU A 119 20.59 11.51 5.60
C GLU A 119 19.12 11.87 5.96
N THR A 120 18.37 12.56 5.10
CA THR A 120 17.15 13.29 5.50
C THR A 120 15.82 12.59 5.27
N TYR A 121 15.71 11.54 4.45
CA TYR A 121 14.43 10.80 4.25
C TYR A 121 14.48 9.31 4.62
N ALA A 122 15.67 8.69 4.59
CA ALA A 122 15.88 7.30 5.00
C ALA A 122 15.59 7.05 6.49
N THR A 123 15.28 8.09 7.27
CA THR A 123 15.23 8.06 8.73
C THR A 123 13.82 8.08 9.31
N SER A 124 12.75 8.28 8.52
CA SER A 124 11.38 8.42 9.04
C SER A 124 10.56 7.13 9.04
N TRP A 125 11.00 6.11 8.32
CA TRP A 125 10.29 4.83 8.19
C TRP A 125 11.10 3.69 8.81
N SER A 126 10.41 2.65 9.26
CA SER A 126 10.99 1.41 9.77
C SER A 126 10.20 0.22 9.25
N SER A 127 10.91 -0.86 8.92
CA SER A 127 10.27 -2.13 8.58
C SER A 127 9.40 -2.61 9.73
N ILE A 128 8.19 -3.07 9.41
CA ILE A 128 7.35 -3.79 10.36
C ILE A 128 7.98 -5.18 10.52
N SER A 129 8.72 -5.37 11.62
CA SER A 129 9.57 -6.54 11.86
C SER A 129 8.82 -7.85 12.11
N SER A 130 7.49 -7.81 12.18
CA SER A 130 6.65 -8.89 12.68
C SER A 130 5.37 -9.02 11.82
N LEU A 131 5.55 -9.05 10.50
CA LEU A 131 4.47 -9.42 9.57
C LEU A 131 4.12 -10.89 9.81
N GLY A 132 2.85 -11.17 10.10
CA GLY A 132 2.38 -12.49 10.55
C GLY A 132 2.22 -12.62 12.07
N ASP A 133 2.73 -11.67 12.86
CA ASP A 133 2.53 -11.62 14.32
C ASP A 133 1.54 -10.52 14.72
N ARG A 134 1.02 -10.62 15.95
CA ARG A 134 0.16 -9.57 16.53
C ARG A 134 0.82 -8.18 16.45
N PRO A 135 0.10 -7.14 15.98
CA PRO A 135 -1.31 -7.13 15.57
C PRO A 135 -1.56 -7.42 14.08
N PHE A 136 -0.52 -7.64 13.28
CA PHE A 136 -0.53 -7.93 11.84
C PHE A 136 -0.64 -9.44 11.59
N GLU A 137 -1.68 -10.06 12.14
CA GLU A 137 -2.02 -11.46 11.91
C GLU A 137 -2.71 -11.60 10.53
N ASP A 138 -2.62 -12.79 9.93
CA ASP A 138 -3.34 -13.18 8.72
C ASP A 138 -3.11 -12.24 7.52
N LEU A 139 -1.89 -11.78 7.25
CA LEU A 139 -1.65 -10.91 6.09
C LEU A 139 -1.53 -11.64 4.74
N ASP A 140 -1.58 -12.97 4.74
CA ASP A 140 -1.45 -13.78 3.53
C ASP A 140 -2.65 -14.73 3.39
N GLU A 141 -3.19 -14.82 2.18
CA GLU A 141 -4.20 -15.80 1.79
C GLU A 141 -3.56 -16.76 0.80
N TYR A 142 -3.40 -18.02 1.20
CA TYR A 142 -2.75 -19.05 0.39
C TYR A 142 -3.73 -19.80 -0.52
N SER A 143 -5.04 -19.63 -0.31
CA SER A 143 -6.05 -20.20 -1.21
C SER A 143 -6.21 -19.34 -2.46
N TYR A 144 -6.55 -19.95 -3.60
CA TYR A 144 -6.74 -19.19 -4.82
C TYR A 144 -7.99 -18.29 -4.75
N PRO A 145 -7.90 -17.02 -5.18
CA PRO A 145 -6.70 -16.33 -5.61
C PRO A 145 -5.81 -15.90 -4.44
N GLU A 146 -4.53 -16.32 -4.52
CA GLU A 146 -3.52 -16.02 -3.51
C GLU A 146 -3.20 -14.52 -3.50
N PHE A 147 -3.03 -13.93 -2.32
CA PHE A 147 -2.50 -12.58 -2.16
C PHE A 147 -1.74 -12.49 -0.84
N GLY A 148 -0.81 -11.54 -0.76
CA GLY A 148 0.00 -11.41 0.43
C GLY A 148 0.87 -10.16 0.46
N VAL A 149 1.49 -9.94 1.61
CA VAL A 149 2.39 -8.79 1.83
C VAL A 149 3.84 -9.22 1.69
N THR A 150 4.63 -8.42 0.98
CA THR A 150 6.07 -8.70 0.79
C THR A 150 6.94 -7.75 1.62
N LYS A 151 6.52 -6.49 1.73
CA LYS A 151 7.20 -5.47 2.53
C LYS A 151 6.15 -4.54 3.10
N ALA A 152 6.27 -4.20 4.38
CA ALA A 152 5.51 -3.10 4.96
C ALA A 152 6.38 -2.28 5.90
N ILE A 153 6.15 -0.97 5.90
CA ILE A 153 6.89 0.00 6.71
C ILE A 153 5.91 0.86 7.49
N GLU A 154 6.28 1.17 8.73
CA GLU A 154 5.59 2.11 9.61
C GLU A 154 6.53 3.26 9.98
N VAL A 155 5.97 4.34 10.51
CA VAL A 155 6.76 5.49 10.98
C VAL A 155 7.72 5.04 12.09
N LYS A 156 9.01 5.43 12.00
CA LYS A 156 10.12 4.88 12.80
C LYS A 156 9.95 5.06 14.30
N ASP A 157 9.56 6.25 14.73
CA ASP A 157 9.25 6.55 16.14
C ASP A 157 7.90 5.96 16.59
N ARG A 158 7.14 5.46 15.62
CA ARG A 158 5.84 4.86 15.76
C ARG A 158 4.83 5.79 16.45
N SER A 159 4.97 7.10 16.27
CA SER A 159 4.03 8.09 16.81
C SER A 159 2.82 8.32 15.90
N TYR A 160 2.89 7.90 14.64
CA TYR A 160 1.83 8.08 13.65
C TYR A 160 1.29 6.73 13.14
N PRO A 161 0.01 6.69 12.71
CA PRO A 161 -0.65 5.47 12.28
C PRO A 161 -0.35 5.09 10.82
N HIS A 162 0.36 5.94 10.07
CA HIS A 162 0.66 5.71 8.66
C HIS A 162 1.44 4.42 8.42
N VAL A 163 1.00 3.66 7.41
CA VAL A 163 1.68 2.44 6.93
C VAL A 163 1.81 2.51 5.41
N LYS A 164 2.92 1.99 4.88
CA LYS A 164 3.04 1.66 3.46
C LYS A 164 3.28 0.17 3.30
N ALA A 165 2.72 -0.45 2.27
CA ALA A 165 2.89 -1.88 2.03
C ALA A 165 2.98 -2.22 0.54
N MET A 166 3.84 -3.15 0.18
CA MET A 166 3.90 -3.80 -1.13
C MET A 166 3.20 -5.15 -1.03
N ILE A 167 2.19 -5.36 -1.87
CA ILE A 167 1.41 -6.60 -1.90
C ILE A 167 1.41 -7.22 -3.31
N TYR A 168 1.29 -8.53 -3.37
CA TYR A 168 1.01 -9.24 -4.62
C TYR A 168 -0.41 -9.77 -4.63
N ASN A 169 -1.00 -9.87 -5.82
CA ASN A 169 -2.25 -10.57 -6.07
C ASN A 169 -2.05 -11.58 -7.22
N ASN A 170 -2.47 -12.82 -7.02
CA ASN A 170 -2.46 -13.88 -8.03
C ASN A 170 -3.69 -13.80 -8.94
N LEU A 171 -3.89 -12.64 -9.57
CA LEU A 171 -4.94 -12.35 -10.53
C LEU A 171 -4.40 -11.38 -11.58
N ASP A 172 -5.01 -11.35 -12.76
CA ASP A 172 -4.79 -10.26 -13.69
C ASP A 172 -5.57 -9.03 -13.24
N GLY A 173 -4.93 -7.86 -13.33
CA GLY A 173 -5.56 -6.59 -12.98
C GLY A 173 -6.37 -6.01 -14.13
N THR A 174 -7.56 -5.52 -13.81
CA THR A 174 -8.41 -4.75 -14.73
C THR A 174 -8.60 -3.34 -14.19
N ASP A 175 -8.41 -2.32 -15.04
CA ASP A 175 -8.67 -0.94 -14.63
C ASP A 175 -10.17 -0.73 -14.38
N GLY A 176 -10.52 0.10 -13.39
CA GLY A 176 -11.91 0.25 -12.94
C GLY A 176 -12.42 -0.83 -11.96
N GLN A 177 -11.57 -1.80 -11.59
CA GLN A 177 -11.89 -2.84 -10.61
C GLN A 177 -10.88 -2.88 -9.46
N LEU A 178 -11.33 -3.13 -8.23
CA LEU A 178 -10.46 -3.50 -7.12
C LEU A 178 -10.43 -5.02 -6.93
N LEU A 179 -9.27 -5.54 -6.54
CA LEU A 179 -9.09 -6.92 -6.16
C LEU A 179 -9.46 -7.11 -4.69
N ARG A 180 -10.02 -8.27 -4.34
CA ARG A 180 -10.34 -8.63 -2.96
C ARG A 180 -9.12 -8.52 -2.04
N GLY A 181 -7.95 -8.95 -2.52
CA GLY A 181 -6.69 -8.85 -1.78
C GLY A 181 -6.32 -7.41 -1.43
N GLU A 182 -6.57 -6.45 -2.32
CA GLU A 182 -6.31 -5.02 -2.04
C GLU A 182 -7.19 -4.49 -0.90
N ILE A 183 -8.47 -4.85 -0.90
CA ILE A 183 -9.43 -4.41 0.11
C ILE A 183 -9.13 -5.08 1.47
N ILE A 184 -8.95 -6.39 1.49
CA ILE A 184 -8.67 -7.15 2.71
C ILE A 184 -7.34 -6.70 3.34
N MET A 185 -6.29 -6.49 2.54
CA MET A 185 -4.99 -6.03 3.06
C MET A 185 -5.10 -4.67 3.75
N VAL A 186 -5.79 -3.72 3.13
CA VAL A 186 -6.03 -2.41 3.75
C VAL A 186 -6.80 -2.56 5.05
N LEU A 187 -7.90 -3.32 5.07
CA LEU A 187 -8.71 -3.53 6.27
C LEU A 187 -7.88 -4.14 7.42
N ARG A 188 -7.09 -5.17 7.13
CA ARG A 188 -6.22 -5.83 8.11
C ARG A 188 -5.15 -4.89 8.66
N ILE A 189 -4.48 -4.12 7.80
CA ILE A 189 -3.46 -3.14 8.21
C ILE A 189 -4.08 -2.04 9.08
N ILE A 190 -5.21 -1.47 8.66
CA ILE A 190 -5.92 -0.41 9.41
C ILE A 190 -6.34 -0.95 10.79
N HIS A 191 -6.95 -2.13 10.82
CA HIS A 191 -7.39 -2.76 12.06
C HIS A 191 -6.22 -3.09 13.00
N ALA A 192 -5.09 -3.57 12.45
CA ALA A 192 -3.88 -3.87 13.22
C ALA A 192 -3.29 -2.61 13.88
N GLN A 193 -3.19 -1.51 13.13
CA GLN A 193 -2.72 -0.23 13.65
C GLN A 193 -3.67 0.35 14.71
N ALA A 194 -4.98 0.30 14.48
CA ALA A 194 -5.98 0.77 15.43
C ALA A 194 -5.91 0.00 16.78
N ARG A 195 -5.43 -1.24 16.81
CA ARG A 195 -5.28 -1.99 18.08
C ARG A 195 -4.12 -1.50 18.96
N ARG A 196 -3.24 -0.63 18.46
CA ARG A 196 -2.04 -0.20 19.20
C ARG A 196 -2.38 0.92 20.16
N ALA A 197 -2.15 0.69 21.46
CA ALA A 197 -2.50 1.63 22.53
C ALA A 197 -1.93 3.05 22.33
N ARG A 198 -0.70 3.14 21.78
CA ARG A 198 -0.04 4.43 21.47
C ARG A 198 -0.72 5.24 20.35
N LEU A 199 -1.59 4.60 19.55
CA LEU A 199 -2.27 5.23 18.42
C LEU A 199 -3.75 5.56 18.71
N LEU A 200 -4.24 5.34 19.94
CA LEU A 200 -5.66 5.54 20.31
C LEU A 200 -6.17 6.97 20.11
N GLU A 201 -5.28 7.97 20.06
CA GLU A 201 -5.64 9.36 19.78
C GLU A 201 -5.86 9.66 18.29
N HIS A 202 -5.46 8.73 17.40
CA HIS A 202 -5.67 8.83 15.97
C HIS A 202 -6.98 8.13 15.58
N THR A 203 -7.82 8.84 14.84
CA THR A 203 -9.09 8.31 14.32
C THR A 203 -9.01 7.95 12.84
N ILE A 204 -7.94 8.36 12.16
CA ILE A 204 -7.65 7.99 10.79
C ILE A 204 -6.34 7.21 10.79
N VAL A 205 -6.35 6.04 10.15
CA VAL A 205 -5.15 5.24 9.89
C VAL A 205 -4.93 5.17 8.37
N PRO A 206 -4.01 5.98 7.83
CA PRO A 206 -3.71 5.97 6.41
C PRO A 206 -2.82 4.79 6.01
N VAL A 207 -3.14 4.17 4.88
CA VAL A 207 -2.35 3.12 4.23
C VAL A 207 -2.03 3.55 2.81
N LEU A 208 -0.75 3.48 2.41
CA LEU A 208 -0.32 3.59 1.02
C LEU A 208 0.07 2.20 0.51
N LEU A 209 -0.81 1.59 -0.27
CA LEU A 209 -0.66 0.25 -0.78
C LEU A 209 -0.08 0.28 -2.19
N PHE A 210 1.02 -0.42 -2.41
CA PHE A 210 1.58 -0.70 -3.73
C PHE A 210 1.13 -2.10 -4.10
N SER A 211 0.15 -2.18 -4.99
CA SER A 211 -0.46 -3.43 -5.41
C SER A 211 0.13 -3.88 -6.74
N PHE A 212 0.62 -5.12 -6.80
CA PHE A 212 1.19 -5.74 -7.99
C PHE A 212 0.39 -6.99 -8.36
N MET A 213 0.19 -7.19 -9.65
CA MET A 213 -0.68 -8.24 -10.19
C MET A 213 -0.29 -8.61 -11.63
N GLY A 214 -0.88 -9.66 -12.18
CA GLY A 214 -0.64 -10.05 -13.57
C GLY A 214 -1.27 -9.09 -14.58
N PRO A 215 -0.85 -9.15 -15.85
CA PRO A 215 0.32 -9.87 -16.39
C PRO A 215 1.67 -9.21 -16.04
N GLN A 216 1.72 -7.92 -15.70
CA GLN A 216 2.80 -7.22 -14.98
C GLN A 216 2.27 -5.81 -14.74
N HIS A 217 1.20 -5.74 -13.94
CA HIS A 217 0.49 -4.51 -13.67
C HIS A 217 0.71 -4.06 -12.23
N ALA A 218 0.67 -2.76 -12.01
CA ALA A 218 0.73 -2.20 -10.68
C ALA A 218 -0.12 -0.95 -10.52
N ARG A 219 -0.48 -0.64 -9.28
CA ARG A 219 -1.11 0.64 -8.90
C ARG A 219 -0.78 0.99 -7.47
N ILE A 220 -0.88 2.28 -7.16
CA ILE A 220 -0.81 2.78 -5.78
C ILE A 220 -2.23 3.06 -5.32
N ILE A 221 -2.55 2.69 -4.08
CA ILE A 221 -3.84 2.96 -3.46
C ILE A 221 -3.59 3.68 -2.15
N GLU A 222 -4.04 4.92 -2.03
CA GLU A 222 -4.20 5.55 -0.72
C GLU A 222 -5.53 5.12 -0.13
N ALA A 223 -5.50 4.55 1.08
CA ALA A 223 -6.70 4.09 1.74
C ALA A 223 -6.76 4.48 3.22
N TYR A 224 -7.97 4.69 3.70
CA TYR A 224 -8.24 5.03 5.10
C TYR A 224 -9.72 4.83 5.40
N PHE A 225 -10.06 4.65 6.67
CA PHE A 225 -11.45 4.66 7.11
C PHE A 225 -11.83 6.06 7.58
N ASP A 226 -12.90 6.64 7.04
CA ASP A 226 -13.31 8.02 7.33
C ASP A 226 -14.29 8.14 8.52
N GLY A 227 -14.59 7.03 9.19
CA GLY A 227 -15.57 6.92 10.26
C GLY A 227 -16.90 6.31 9.81
N SER A 228 -17.16 6.27 8.50
CA SER A 228 -18.37 5.70 7.91
C SER A 228 -18.06 4.61 6.89
N SER A 229 -17.09 4.87 6.01
CA SER A 229 -16.74 4.00 4.89
C SER A 229 -15.23 3.80 4.79
N LEU A 230 -14.83 2.67 4.21
CA LEU A 230 -13.48 2.48 3.75
C LEU A 230 -13.29 3.29 2.46
N VAL A 231 -12.47 4.34 2.52
CA VAL A 231 -12.09 5.12 1.34
C VAL A 231 -10.90 4.44 0.69
N MET A 232 -11.03 4.10 -0.60
CA MET A 232 -9.98 3.55 -1.45
C MET A 232 -9.73 4.53 -2.58
N ARG A 233 -8.49 5.02 -2.70
CA ARG A 233 -8.10 5.96 -3.76
C ARG A 233 -7.03 5.34 -4.66
N PRO A 234 -7.40 4.45 -5.60
CA PRO A 234 -6.44 3.87 -6.53
C PRO A 234 -6.01 4.90 -7.59
N THR A 235 -4.75 4.83 -7.98
CA THR A 235 -4.32 5.33 -9.30
C THR A 235 -4.97 4.51 -10.41
N ARG A 236 -4.83 4.97 -11.66
CA ARG A 236 -4.98 4.08 -12.81
C ARG A 236 -4.09 2.85 -12.66
N LEU A 237 -4.48 1.76 -13.32
CA LEU A 237 -3.62 0.60 -13.46
C LEU A 237 -2.48 0.92 -14.44
N PHE A 238 -1.24 0.74 -13.99
CA PHE A 238 -0.05 0.94 -14.82
C PHE A 238 0.40 -0.38 -15.44
N ASP A 239 0.80 -0.31 -16.71
CA ASP A 239 1.40 -1.42 -17.43
C ASP A 239 2.91 -1.38 -17.28
N LEU A 240 3.47 -2.42 -16.68
CA LEU A 240 4.89 -2.61 -16.42
C LEU A 240 5.39 -3.90 -17.10
N ARG A 241 4.73 -4.37 -18.16
CA ARG A 241 5.26 -5.47 -18.98
C ARG A 241 6.57 -5.12 -19.66
N GLU A 242 6.78 -3.82 -19.90
CA GLU A 242 8.05 -3.22 -20.31
C GLU A 242 8.59 -2.31 -19.20
N LYS A 243 9.91 -2.17 -19.07
CA LYS A 243 10.53 -1.32 -18.06
C LYS A 243 10.21 0.16 -18.32
N ASP A 244 9.37 0.74 -17.46
CA ASP A 244 9.17 2.19 -17.39
C ASP A 244 10.02 2.81 -16.27
N GLN A 245 11.14 3.41 -16.65
CA GLN A 245 12.09 4.03 -15.72
C GLN A 245 11.47 5.19 -14.94
N ALA A 246 10.62 6.00 -15.58
CA ALA A 246 10.00 7.15 -14.96
C ALA A 246 8.97 6.70 -13.91
N LEU A 247 8.16 5.70 -14.25
CA LEU A 247 7.19 5.13 -13.33
C LEU A 247 7.85 4.41 -12.14
N ILE A 248 8.91 3.63 -12.38
CA ILE A 248 9.71 3.00 -11.30
C ILE A 248 10.27 4.06 -10.36
N LYS A 249 10.82 5.15 -10.91
CA LYS A 249 11.34 6.27 -10.12
C LYS A 249 10.22 6.92 -9.31
N SER A 250 9.07 7.18 -9.92
CA SER A 250 7.87 7.71 -9.25
C SER A 250 7.42 6.81 -8.10
N PHE A 251 7.35 5.49 -8.30
CA PHE A 251 7.02 4.54 -7.23
C PHE A 251 8.03 4.61 -6.08
N GLY A 252 9.33 4.74 -6.40
CA GLY A 252 10.37 4.99 -5.40
C GLY A 252 10.15 6.29 -4.62
N GLN A 253 9.76 7.37 -5.30
CA GLN A 253 9.49 8.66 -4.64
C GLN A 253 8.35 8.56 -3.63
N TRP A 254 7.27 7.85 -3.98
CA TRP A 254 6.14 7.64 -3.09
C TRP A 254 6.46 6.66 -1.94
N TRP A 255 7.24 5.61 -2.20
CA TRP A 255 7.66 4.67 -1.16
C TRP A 255 8.57 5.34 -0.13
N LEU A 256 9.56 6.10 -0.58
CA LEU A 256 10.57 6.76 0.27
C LEU A 256 10.13 8.13 0.80
N GLY A 257 9.05 8.69 0.25
CA GLY A 257 8.53 9.99 0.64
C GLY A 257 7.88 10.03 2.02
N GLY A 258 7.47 11.23 2.44
CA GLY A 258 7.03 11.52 3.80
C GLY A 258 5.57 11.16 4.10
N LEU A 259 5.17 11.47 5.34
CA LEU A 259 3.78 11.51 5.75
C LEU A 259 3.28 12.96 5.73
N THR A 260 1.98 13.13 5.55
CA THR A 260 1.25 14.40 5.69
C THR A 260 -0.18 14.12 6.18
N GLY A 261 -0.99 15.16 6.29
CA GLY A 261 -2.39 15.07 6.69
C GLY A 261 -2.59 14.86 8.20
N GLN A 262 -3.69 15.41 8.71
CA GLN A 262 -4.07 15.24 10.12
C GLN A 262 -4.78 13.89 10.32
N THR A 263 -4.38 13.15 11.34
CA THR A 263 -4.93 11.82 11.67
C THR A 263 -5.63 11.78 13.02
N LYS A 264 -5.49 12.84 13.83
CA LYS A 264 -6.19 13.03 15.11
C LYS A 264 -7.46 13.87 14.90
N VAL A 265 -8.49 13.64 15.72
CA VAL A 265 -9.66 14.55 15.75
C VAL A 265 -9.22 15.92 16.27
N PRO A 266 -9.65 17.04 15.65
CA PRO A 266 -9.44 18.37 16.21
C PRO A 266 -10.00 18.44 17.63
N VAL A 267 -9.23 19.02 18.56
CA VAL A 267 -9.55 19.08 20.00
C VAL A 267 -10.91 19.76 20.28
N HIS A 268 -11.44 20.55 19.34
CA HIS A 268 -12.71 21.29 19.48
C HIS A 268 -13.99 20.46 19.32
N LEU A 269 -13.90 19.16 19.03
CA LEU A 269 -15.07 18.27 18.93
C LEU A 269 -15.21 17.30 20.10
N ARG A 270 -14.41 17.48 21.17
CA ARG A 270 -14.57 16.78 22.45
C ARG A 270 -15.42 17.64 23.39
N SER A 271 -16.72 17.70 23.14
CA SER A 271 -17.72 18.29 24.05
C SER A 271 -18.74 17.25 24.42
#